data_AF-A0A1G4MC26-F1
#
_entry.id   AF-A0A1G4MC26-F1
#
_cell.length_a   1.000
_cell.length_b   1.000
_cell.length_c   1.000
_cell.angle_alpha   90.00
_cell.angle_beta   90.00
_cell.angle_gamma   90.00
#
_symmetry.space_group_name_H-M   'P 1'
#
loop_
_entity.id
_entity.type
_entity.pdbx_description
1 polymer ?
#
loop_
_entity_poly.entity_id
_entity_poly.type
_entity_poly.pdbx_seq_one_letter_code
_entity_poly.pdbx_strand_id
1 'polypeptide(L)'
;MSFQNQYALATARNQINPQQLTNNVFFGPLNTLSQLEFISLHNIRFFISVGISTKRAAQYFRSISVDEFVMVTFDETLDSNVAANSDDILSYEAENSLLLKQLIAKVQAETPEPVTGRCLTPQPDVNQLLYQNVNTYTSNVVSARGVQKYESFNDMLTLFRLSHSGNVLVFSDNGNDEELVTMLISHILKENTSVSLMEAFQYVKSIRPTVSELKQEQIFWCNGLIDYSERVKAREMFWGPGTQAGFAPWVGSLSTKRRNCSSLEDEEEHFRSRSGSPLSMDRAIASPKTRKIAMQHGTR
;
A
#
# COMPACT_ATOMS: atom_id res chain seq x y z
N MET A 1 27.75 18.60 -17.23
CA MET A 1 26.70 19.18 -16.37
C MET A 1 27.20 19.14 -14.92
N SER A 2 27.01 20.21 -14.15
CA SER A 2 27.46 20.25 -12.75
C SER A 2 26.64 19.31 -11.85
N PHE A 3 27.24 18.81 -10.78
CA PHE A 3 26.56 17.99 -9.76
C PHE A 3 25.33 18.70 -9.19
N GLN A 4 25.41 20.02 -8.99
CA GLN A 4 24.29 20.86 -8.55
C GLN A 4 23.08 20.78 -9.49
N ASN A 5 23.31 20.79 -10.81
CA ASN A 5 22.24 20.70 -11.80
C ASN A 5 21.63 19.30 -11.84
N GLN A 6 22.44 18.26 -11.69
CA GLN A 6 21.95 16.88 -11.61
C GLN A 6 21.09 16.66 -10.35
N TYR A 7 21.52 17.20 -9.20
CA TYR A 7 20.77 17.15 -7.96
C TYR A 7 19.44 17.91 -8.08
N ALA A 8 19.45 19.13 -8.62
CA ALA A 8 18.23 19.91 -8.82
C ALA A 8 17.22 19.21 -9.74
N LEU A 9 17.69 18.61 -10.84
CA LEU A 9 16.85 17.84 -11.76
C LEU A 9 16.29 16.56 -11.10
N ALA A 10 17.09 15.86 -10.29
CA ALA A 10 16.63 14.69 -9.55
C ALA A 10 15.55 15.05 -8.52
N THR A 11 15.72 16.15 -7.80
CA THR A 11 14.73 16.66 -6.84
C THR A 11 13.43 17.05 -7.54
N ALA A 12 13.51 17.79 -8.66
CA ALA A 12 12.33 18.15 -9.43
C ALA A 12 11.59 16.92 -9.98
N ARG A 13 12.33 15.90 -10.43
CA ARG A 13 11.74 14.64 -10.90
C ARG A 13 11.03 13.88 -9.77
N ASN A 14 11.61 13.85 -8.58
CA ASN A 14 11.00 13.22 -7.41
C ASN A 14 9.72 13.93 -6.95
N GLN A 15 9.55 15.22 -7.26
CA GLN A 15 8.32 15.95 -6.99
C GLN A 15 7.20 15.61 -7.97
N ILE A 16 7.52 15.22 -9.21
CA ILE A 16 6.53 15.02 -10.29
C ILE A 16 6.08 13.57 -10.38
N ASN A 17 6.95 12.63 -10.00
CA ASN A 17 6.67 11.22 -10.16
C ASN A 17 5.80 10.69 -9.01
N PRO A 18 4.71 9.97 -9.32
CA PRO A 18 3.99 9.20 -8.31
C PRO A 18 4.89 8.13 -7.70
N GLN A 19 4.60 7.81 -6.45
CA GLN A 19 5.32 6.84 -5.63
C GLN A 19 4.38 5.72 -5.19
N GLN A 20 4.95 4.55 -4.90
CA GLN A 20 4.20 3.43 -4.38
C GLN A 20 4.33 3.39 -2.85
N LEU A 21 3.21 3.37 -2.13
CA LEU A 21 3.19 3.24 -0.67
C LEU A 21 3.16 1.76 -0.26
N THR A 22 2.25 1.01 -0.89
CA THR A 22 2.06 -0.44 -0.73
C THR A 22 1.75 -1.05 -2.09
N ASN A 23 1.62 -2.38 -2.18
CA ASN A 23 1.35 -3.06 -3.46
C ASN A 23 0.12 -2.51 -4.20
N ASN A 24 -0.90 -2.04 -3.47
CA ASN A 24 -2.18 -1.61 -4.05
C ASN A 24 -2.43 -0.10 -3.92
N VAL A 25 -1.53 0.64 -3.26
CA VAL A 25 -1.70 2.07 -2.97
C VAL A 25 -0.51 2.85 -3.51
N PHE A 26 -0.81 3.74 -4.45
CA PHE A 26 0.09 4.72 -5.02
C PHE A 26 -0.29 6.10 -4.52
N PHE A 27 0.66 7.03 -4.52
CA PHE A 27 0.41 8.41 -4.17
C PHE A 27 1.25 9.39 -4.99
N GLY A 28 0.71 10.57 -5.27
CA GLY A 28 1.36 11.51 -6.19
C GLY A 28 0.80 12.92 -6.12
N PRO A 29 1.42 13.87 -6.85
CA PRO A 29 0.80 15.16 -7.09
C PRO A 29 -0.37 15.01 -8.06
N LEU A 30 -1.17 16.06 -8.15
CA LEU A 30 -2.30 16.17 -9.07
C LEU A 30 -1.91 15.94 -10.53
N ASN A 31 -0.71 16.35 -10.94
CA ASN A 31 -0.19 16.09 -12.28
C ASN A 31 -0.02 14.59 -12.61
N THR A 32 -0.15 13.69 -11.64
CA THR A 32 -0.21 12.25 -11.89
C THR A 32 -1.41 11.87 -12.75
N LEU A 33 -2.51 12.62 -12.67
CA LEU A 33 -3.73 12.34 -13.44
C LEU A 33 -3.52 12.42 -14.95
N SER A 34 -2.52 13.18 -15.43
CA SER A 34 -2.17 13.24 -16.85
C SER A 34 -1.16 12.17 -17.29
N GLN A 35 -0.63 11.38 -16.35
CA GLN A 35 0.35 10.31 -16.63
C GLN A 35 -0.38 8.99 -16.95
N LEU A 36 -1.10 8.97 -18.08
CA LEU A 36 -1.95 7.83 -18.48
C LEU A 36 -1.19 6.50 -18.58
N GLU A 37 0.07 6.54 -19.05
CA GLU A 37 0.93 5.35 -19.12
C GLU A 37 1.16 4.75 -17.73
N PHE A 38 1.43 5.58 -16.72
CA PHE A 38 1.60 5.14 -15.34
C PHE A 38 0.29 4.56 -14.79
N ILE A 39 -0.83 5.25 -14.99
CA ILE A 39 -2.16 4.83 -14.53
C ILE A 39 -2.52 3.46 -15.12
N SER A 40 -2.32 3.28 -16.42
CA SER A 40 -2.61 2.03 -17.13
C SER A 40 -1.66 0.90 -16.71
N LEU A 41 -0.35 1.17 -16.64
CA LEU A 41 0.67 0.20 -16.25
C LEU A 41 0.41 -0.38 -14.86
N HIS A 42 -0.05 0.46 -13.92
CA HIS A 42 -0.33 0.05 -12.55
C HIS A 42 -1.80 -0.32 -12.31
N ASN A 43 -2.63 -0.43 -13.36
CA ASN A 43 -4.06 -0.73 -13.26
C ASN A 43 -4.77 0.10 -12.18
N ILE A 44 -4.53 1.42 -12.17
CA ILE A 44 -5.18 2.33 -11.23
C ILE A 44 -6.62 2.56 -11.68
N ARG A 45 -7.57 2.17 -10.83
CA ARG A 45 -9.03 2.33 -11.06
C ARG A 45 -9.72 3.17 -9.98
N PHE A 46 -9.02 3.44 -8.90
CA PHE A 46 -9.55 4.18 -7.77
C PHE A 46 -8.71 5.41 -7.51
N PHE A 47 -9.37 6.55 -7.38
CA PHE A 47 -8.75 7.84 -7.20
C PHE A 47 -9.25 8.45 -5.90
N ILE A 48 -8.34 8.85 -5.02
CA ILE A 48 -8.67 9.55 -3.78
C ILE A 48 -7.99 10.91 -3.81
N SER A 49 -8.78 11.99 -3.89
CA SER A 49 -8.23 13.34 -3.77
C SER A 49 -8.27 13.82 -2.33
N VAL A 50 -7.16 14.39 -1.88
CA VAL A 50 -6.96 14.91 -0.52
C VAL A 50 -6.43 16.35 -0.62
N GLY A 51 -6.96 17.26 0.19
CA GLY A 51 -6.57 18.68 0.16
C GLY A 51 -6.97 19.42 -1.12
N ILE A 52 -7.90 18.85 -1.90
CA ILE A 52 -8.43 19.43 -3.13
C ILE A 52 -9.94 19.59 -2.95
N SER A 53 -10.46 20.79 -3.21
CA SER A 53 -11.90 21.03 -3.10
C SER A 53 -12.69 20.20 -4.11
N THR A 54 -13.90 19.80 -3.73
CA THR A 54 -14.81 19.00 -4.55
C THR A 54 -15.07 19.65 -5.90
N LYS A 55 -15.17 20.98 -5.95
CA LYS A 55 -15.30 21.75 -7.19
C LYS A 55 -14.13 21.50 -8.15
N ARG A 56 -12.90 21.51 -7.64
CA ARG A 56 -11.68 21.32 -8.44
C ARG A 56 -11.51 19.84 -8.81
N ALA A 57 -11.83 18.93 -7.90
CA ALA A 57 -11.89 17.48 -8.17
C ALA A 57 -12.87 17.15 -9.31
N ALA A 58 -14.07 17.72 -9.32
CA ALA A 58 -15.06 17.54 -10.37
C ALA A 58 -14.57 18.01 -11.75
N GLN A 59 -13.75 19.07 -11.80
CA GLN A 59 -13.12 19.52 -13.05
C GLN A 59 -12.12 18.49 -13.57
N TYR A 60 -11.30 17.92 -12.70
CA TYR A 60 -10.32 16.91 -13.09
C TYR A 60 -10.95 15.58 -13.47
N PHE A 61 -12.03 15.18 -12.78
CA PHE A 61 -12.79 13.98 -13.09
C PHE A 61 -13.12 13.88 -14.59
N ARG A 62 -13.57 14.99 -15.19
CA ARG A 62 -13.90 15.06 -16.62
C ARG A 62 -12.70 14.94 -17.57
N SER A 63 -11.50 15.22 -17.07
CA SER A 63 -10.26 15.20 -17.86
C SER A 63 -9.53 13.86 -17.81
N ILE A 64 -9.90 12.97 -16.90
CA ILE A 64 -9.27 11.65 -16.75
C ILE A 64 -9.78 10.75 -17.88
N SER A 65 -8.87 10.35 -18.78
CA SER A 65 -9.16 9.47 -19.92
C SER A 65 -9.00 8.00 -19.55
N VAL A 66 -9.64 7.58 -18.47
CA VAL A 66 -9.62 6.21 -17.96
C VAL A 66 -11.06 5.70 -17.98
N ASP A 67 -11.27 4.51 -18.52
CA ASP A 67 -12.58 3.87 -18.48
C ASP A 67 -12.86 3.32 -17.08
N GLU A 68 -14.11 3.35 -16.64
CA GLU A 68 -14.59 2.67 -15.43
C GLU A 68 -13.69 2.88 -14.19
N PHE A 69 -13.71 4.09 -13.64
CA PHE A 69 -13.01 4.42 -12.40
C PHE A 69 -13.95 5.06 -11.38
N VAL A 70 -13.55 5.01 -10.11
CA VAL A 70 -14.25 5.71 -9.03
C VAL A 70 -13.32 6.73 -8.41
N MET A 71 -13.82 7.95 -8.27
CA MET A 71 -13.12 9.03 -7.60
C MET A 71 -13.82 9.45 -6.30
N VAL A 72 -13.11 9.35 -5.19
CA VAL A 72 -13.55 9.80 -3.86
C VAL A 72 -12.78 11.05 -3.47
N THR A 73 -13.50 12.06 -2.97
CA THR A 73 -12.92 13.34 -2.55
C THR A 73 -13.04 13.52 -1.05
N PHE A 74 -11.93 13.81 -0.38
CA PHE A 74 -11.93 14.28 1.01
C PHE A 74 -11.95 15.81 1.02
N ASP A 75 -13.10 16.38 1.35
CA ASP A 75 -13.32 17.83 1.39
C ASP A 75 -14.18 18.21 2.61
N GLU A 76 -13.50 18.66 3.66
CA GLU A 76 -14.11 19.13 4.89
C GLU A 76 -14.81 20.49 4.75
N THR A 77 -14.60 21.18 3.62
CA THR A 77 -15.01 22.58 3.40
C THR A 77 -16.14 22.74 2.39
N LEU A 78 -16.66 21.64 1.85
CA LEU A 78 -17.77 21.67 0.90
C LEU A 78 -18.98 22.35 1.54
N ASP A 79 -19.34 23.52 1.02
CA ASP A 79 -20.58 24.20 1.37
C ASP A 79 -21.74 23.55 0.61
N SER A 80 -22.72 23.01 1.36
CA SER A 80 -23.93 22.40 0.79
C SER A 80 -24.68 23.33 -0.17
N ASN A 81 -24.64 24.65 0.06
CA ASN A 81 -25.25 25.62 -0.85
C ASN A 81 -24.47 25.74 -2.16
N VAL A 82 -23.15 25.66 -2.13
CA VAL A 82 -22.32 25.70 -3.34
C VAL A 82 -22.48 24.41 -4.13
N ALA A 83 -22.53 23.26 -3.44
CA ALA A 83 -22.78 21.97 -4.05
C ALA A 83 -24.14 21.92 -4.76
N ALA A 84 -25.21 22.38 -4.09
CA ALA A 84 -26.57 22.37 -4.63
C ALA A 84 -26.77 23.27 -5.86
N ASN A 85 -25.93 24.28 -6.05
CA ASN A 85 -26.05 25.26 -7.14
C ASN A 85 -25.06 25.01 -8.29
N SER A 86 -24.31 23.91 -8.28
CA SER A 86 -23.32 23.60 -9.31
C SER A 86 -23.65 22.26 -9.97
N ASP A 87 -24.17 22.32 -11.20
CA ASP A 87 -24.47 21.13 -12.01
C ASP A 87 -23.25 20.22 -12.18
N ASP A 88 -22.06 20.81 -12.22
CA ASP A 88 -20.79 20.08 -12.29
C ASP A 88 -20.51 19.23 -11.05
N ILE A 89 -20.76 19.79 -9.86
CA ILE A 89 -20.57 19.07 -8.59
C ILE A 89 -21.65 18.00 -8.43
N LEU A 90 -22.90 18.34 -8.76
CA LEU A 90 -24.03 17.41 -8.67
C LEU A 90 -23.86 16.20 -9.60
N SER A 91 -23.44 16.42 -10.85
CA SER A 91 -23.16 15.33 -11.80
C SER A 91 -21.99 14.46 -11.34
N TYR A 92 -20.89 15.09 -10.90
CA TYR A 92 -19.73 14.40 -10.33
C TYR A 92 -20.09 13.52 -9.14
N GLU A 93 -20.85 14.07 -8.18
CA GLU A 93 -21.26 13.36 -6.97
C GLU A 93 -22.22 12.22 -7.30
N ALA A 94 -23.24 12.47 -8.13
CA ALA A 94 -24.21 11.46 -8.51
C ALA A 94 -23.57 10.26 -9.20
N GLU A 95 -22.68 10.51 -10.17
CA GLU A 95 -22.00 9.46 -10.94
C GLU A 95 -21.07 8.63 -10.05
N ASN A 96 -20.13 9.27 -9.35
CA ASN A 96 -19.15 8.55 -8.54
C ASN A 96 -19.79 7.88 -7.31
N SER A 97 -20.83 8.48 -6.72
CA SER A 97 -21.56 7.85 -5.62
C SER A 97 -22.36 6.63 -6.08
N LEU A 98 -22.90 6.64 -7.30
CA LEU A 98 -23.54 5.46 -7.88
C LEU A 98 -22.53 4.34 -8.10
N LEU A 99 -21.38 4.64 -8.71
CA LEU A 99 -20.33 3.66 -8.95
C LEU A 99 -19.77 3.10 -7.64
N LEU A 100 -19.59 3.94 -6.61
CA LEU A 100 -19.17 3.51 -5.28
C LEU A 100 -20.18 2.54 -4.65
N LYS A 101 -21.49 2.83 -4.73
CA LYS A 101 -22.55 1.95 -4.24
C LYS A 101 -22.56 0.60 -4.97
N GLN A 102 -22.37 0.61 -6.29
CA GLN A 102 -22.28 -0.61 -7.09
C GLN A 102 -21.07 -1.45 -6.68
N LEU A 103 -19.91 -0.82 -6.46
CA LEU A 103 -18.71 -1.49 -5.96
C LEU A 103 -18.94 -2.10 -4.59
N ILE A 104 -19.55 -1.37 -3.66
CA ILE A 104 -19.87 -1.85 -2.32
C ILE A 104 -20.82 -3.06 -2.39
N ALA A 105 -21.87 -2.98 -3.20
CA ALA A 105 -22.81 -4.09 -3.38
C ALA A 105 -22.11 -5.34 -3.94
N LYS A 106 -21.16 -5.17 -4.87
CA LYS A 106 -20.33 -6.26 -5.40
C LYS A 106 -19.46 -6.88 -4.30
N VAL A 107 -18.76 -6.06 -3.51
CA VAL A 107 -17.93 -6.53 -2.38
C VAL A 107 -18.75 -7.30 -1.35
N GLN A 108 -19.97 -6.84 -1.04
CA GLN A 108 -20.88 -7.53 -0.13
C GLN A 108 -21.39 -8.86 -0.71
N ALA A 109 -21.67 -8.92 -2.02
CA ALA A 109 -22.13 -10.16 -2.66
C ALA A 109 -21.01 -11.22 -2.78
N GLU A 110 -19.77 -10.78 -2.96
CA GLU A 110 -18.59 -11.66 -3.05
C GLU A 110 -18.06 -12.10 -1.69
N THR A 111 -18.47 -11.45 -0.60
CA THR A 111 -18.15 -11.87 0.77
C THR A 111 -19.27 -12.79 1.26
N PRO A 112 -19.08 -14.12 1.27
CA PRO A 112 -20.15 -15.02 1.69
C PRO A 112 -20.53 -14.76 3.15
N GLU A 113 -21.80 -14.45 3.38
CA GLU A 113 -22.44 -14.56 4.69
C GLU A 113 -22.07 -15.92 5.31
N PRO A 114 -21.86 -16.03 6.63
CA PRO A 114 -21.51 -17.28 7.30
C PRO A 114 -22.71 -18.24 7.30
N VAL A 115 -23.00 -18.82 6.14
CA VAL A 115 -23.95 -19.91 5.97
C VAL A 115 -23.23 -21.18 6.45
N THR A 116 -23.56 -21.57 7.67
CA THR A 116 -23.52 -22.94 8.21
C THR A 116 -22.80 -23.98 7.32
N GLY A 117 -21.47 -24.10 7.48
CA GLY A 117 -20.79 -25.39 7.40
C GLY A 117 -20.02 -25.77 6.13
N ARG A 118 -19.49 -24.83 5.31
CA ARG A 118 -18.66 -25.24 4.15
C ARG A 118 -17.32 -24.55 3.92
N CYS A 119 -16.89 -23.60 4.73
CA CYS A 119 -15.54 -23.05 4.63
C CYS A 119 -14.72 -23.45 5.86
N LEU A 120 -13.52 -24.01 5.65
CA LEU A 120 -12.60 -24.42 6.72
C LEU A 120 -12.07 -23.22 7.53
N THR A 121 -12.31 -21.99 7.05
CA THR A 121 -12.10 -20.74 7.77
C THR A 121 -13.26 -19.79 7.44
N PRO A 122 -14.03 -19.27 8.42
CA PRO A 122 -15.03 -18.25 8.16
C PRO A 122 -14.32 -16.99 7.64
N GLN A 123 -14.73 -16.49 6.48
CA GLN A 123 -14.26 -15.20 5.98
C GLN A 123 -14.93 -14.11 6.83
N PRO A 124 -14.17 -13.12 7.35
CA PRO A 124 -14.76 -12.09 8.20
C PRO A 124 -15.77 -11.26 7.39
N ASP A 125 -16.90 -10.95 8.02
CA ASP A 125 -17.89 -10.01 7.47
C ASP A 125 -17.19 -8.68 7.14
N VAL A 126 -17.52 -8.09 6.00
CA VAL A 126 -17.02 -6.77 5.56
C VAL A 126 -17.13 -5.75 6.69
N ASN A 127 -18.23 -5.74 7.44
CA ASN A 127 -18.42 -4.79 8.54
C ASN A 127 -17.42 -4.98 9.69
N GLN A 128 -16.85 -6.17 9.87
CA GLN A 128 -15.80 -6.42 10.88
C GLN A 128 -14.44 -5.86 10.45
N LEU A 129 -14.22 -5.71 9.13
CA LEU A 129 -12.99 -5.18 8.54
C LEU A 129 -12.97 -3.64 8.49
N LEU A 130 -14.13 -3.00 8.57
CA LEU A 130 -14.29 -1.55 8.50
C LEU A 130 -14.35 -0.91 9.89
N TYR A 131 -14.05 0.38 10.01
CA TYR A 131 -14.30 1.16 11.22
C TYR A 131 -15.76 1.57 11.33
N GLN A 132 -16.39 1.87 10.19
CA GLN A 132 -17.80 2.25 10.11
C GLN A 132 -18.61 1.17 9.38
N ASN A 133 -19.92 1.16 9.60
CA ASN A 133 -20.80 0.27 8.84
C ASN A 133 -20.69 0.62 7.34
N VAL A 134 -20.70 -0.41 6.50
CA VAL A 134 -20.59 -0.25 5.05
C VAL A 134 -21.67 0.67 4.46
N ASN A 135 -22.86 0.71 5.08
CA ASN A 135 -23.96 1.57 4.67
C ASN A 135 -23.70 3.06 4.90
N THR A 136 -22.64 3.45 5.61
CA THR A 136 -22.25 4.85 5.77
C THR A 136 -21.67 5.42 4.46
N TYR A 137 -21.10 4.58 3.61
CA TYR A 137 -20.39 4.98 2.40
C TYR A 137 -21.34 5.16 1.21
N THR A 138 -22.20 6.18 1.29
CA THR A 138 -23.23 6.47 0.27
C THR A 138 -22.91 7.64 -0.66
N SER A 139 -21.90 8.44 -0.34
CA SER A 139 -21.39 9.53 -1.17
C SER A 139 -19.91 9.33 -1.43
N ASN A 140 -19.45 9.73 -2.62
CA ASN A 140 -18.04 9.78 -2.96
C ASN A 140 -17.34 11.02 -2.36
N VAL A 141 -18.08 11.98 -1.80
CA VAL A 141 -17.52 13.11 -1.08
C VAL A 141 -17.54 12.83 0.42
N VAL A 142 -16.38 12.90 1.05
CA VAL A 142 -16.18 12.65 2.47
C VAL A 142 -15.80 13.95 3.16
N SER A 143 -16.73 14.50 3.95
CA SER A 143 -16.52 15.72 4.75
C SER A 143 -16.14 15.44 6.21
N ALA A 144 -15.69 14.22 6.49
CA ALA A 144 -15.30 13.78 7.84
C ALA A 144 -14.08 14.55 8.36
N ARG A 145 -14.04 14.81 9.67
CA ARG A 145 -12.95 15.53 10.35
C ARG A 145 -12.33 14.72 11.47
N GLY A 146 -11.14 15.10 11.91
CA GLY A 146 -10.45 14.46 13.02
C GLY A 146 -10.23 12.96 12.78
N VAL A 147 -10.50 12.14 13.79
CA VAL A 147 -10.32 10.67 13.71
C VAL A 147 -11.14 10.03 12.58
N GLN A 148 -12.37 10.49 12.38
CA GLN A 148 -13.29 9.91 11.39
C GLN A 148 -12.75 10.03 9.96
N LYS A 149 -11.97 11.09 9.68
CA LYS A 149 -11.31 11.24 8.38
C LYS A 149 -10.39 10.06 8.07
N TYR A 150 -9.55 9.70 9.03
CA TYR A 150 -8.60 8.60 8.90
C TYR A 150 -9.31 7.24 8.87
N GLU A 151 -10.39 7.08 9.63
CA GLU A 151 -11.24 5.87 9.58
C GLU A 151 -11.88 5.69 8.21
N SER A 152 -12.56 6.72 7.70
CA SER A 152 -13.20 6.70 6.38
C SER A 152 -12.19 6.47 5.26
N PHE A 153 -11.02 7.13 5.32
CA PHE A 153 -9.94 6.91 4.35
C PHE A 153 -9.49 5.45 4.30
N ASN A 154 -9.22 4.89 5.48
CA ASN A 154 -8.75 3.52 5.56
C ASN A 154 -9.83 2.49 5.20
N ASP A 155 -11.09 2.78 5.46
CA ASP A 155 -12.22 1.96 5.04
C ASP A 155 -12.38 1.97 3.51
N MET A 156 -12.24 3.13 2.86
CA MET A 156 -12.22 3.21 1.40
C MET A 156 -11.10 2.36 0.80
N LEU A 157 -9.88 2.44 1.35
CA LEU A 157 -8.78 1.60 0.91
C LEU A 157 -9.08 0.10 1.09
N THR A 158 -9.72 -0.29 2.20
CA THR A 158 -10.18 -1.68 2.39
C THR A 158 -11.21 -2.07 1.33
N LEU A 159 -12.24 -1.27 1.10
CA LEU A 159 -13.30 -1.56 0.13
C LEU A 159 -12.74 -1.71 -1.28
N PHE A 160 -11.87 -0.80 -1.71
CA PHE A 160 -11.22 -0.87 -3.01
C PHE A 160 -10.32 -2.10 -3.14
N ARG A 161 -9.58 -2.46 -2.09
CA ARG A 161 -8.78 -3.68 -2.06
C ARG A 161 -9.65 -4.94 -2.19
N LEU A 162 -10.77 -5.01 -1.46
CA LEU A 162 -11.70 -6.14 -1.50
C LEU A 162 -12.43 -6.27 -2.84
N SER A 163 -12.59 -5.18 -3.59
CA SER A 163 -13.22 -5.23 -4.91
C SER A 163 -12.40 -5.97 -5.98
N HIS A 164 -11.10 -6.16 -5.74
CA HIS A 164 -10.13 -6.75 -6.67
C HIS A 164 -10.13 -6.14 -8.08
N SER A 165 -10.65 -4.92 -8.25
CA SER A 165 -10.91 -4.33 -9.57
C SER A 165 -9.79 -3.40 -10.03
N GLY A 166 -8.90 -2.96 -9.14
CA GLY A 166 -7.72 -2.15 -9.48
C GLY A 166 -7.01 -1.58 -8.26
N ASN A 167 -5.94 -0.84 -8.53
CA ASN A 167 -5.14 -0.15 -7.52
C ASN A 167 -5.67 1.26 -7.25
N VAL A 168 -5.26 1.82 -6.11
CA VAL A 168 -5.66 3.14 -5.63
C VAL A 168 -4.54 4.15 -5.86
N LEU A 169 -4.88 5.33 -6.38
CA LEU A 169 -4.02 6.51 -6.40
C LEU A 169 -4.58 7.56 -5.44
N VAL A 170 -3.81 7.90 -4.40
CA VAL A 170 -4.11 9.00 -3.48
C VAL A 170 -3.31 10.22 -3.92
N PHE A 171 -3.98 11.32 -4.24
CA PHE A 171 -3.30 12.50 -4.76
C PHE A 171 -3.75 13.78 -4.07
N SER A 172 -2.82 14.73 -4.04
CA SER A 172 -3.03 16.10 -3.56
C SER A 172 -2.43 17.09 -4.54
N ASP A 173 -2.52 18.40 -4.29
CA ASP A 173 -2.06 19.41 -5.25
C ASP A 173 -0.56 19.23 -5.56
N ASN A 174 0.28 19.09 -4.53
CA ASN A 174 1.74 18.99 -4.66
C ASN A 174 2.28 17.57 -4.43
N GLY A 175 1.46 16.68 -3.86
CA GLY A 175 1.85 15.30 -3.55
C GLY A 175 2.77 15.16 -2.32
N ASN A 176 3.11 16.26 -1.65
CA ASN A 176 3.84 16.30 -0.37
C ASN A 176 3.13 17.20 0.65
N ASP A 177 1.84 17.44 0.47
CA ASP A 177 1.03 18.27 1.37
C ASP A 177 0.81 17.55 2.71
N GLU A 178 0.64 18.31 3.79
CA GLU A 178 0.46 17.78 5.15
C GLU A 178 -0.68 16.76 5.22
N GLU A 179 -1.82 17.10 4.60
CA GLU A 179 -3.01 16.24 4.64
C GLU A 179 -2.82 14.91 3.91
N LEU A 180 -2.10 14.92 2.79
CA LEU A 180 -1.74 13.68 2.11
C LEU A 180 -0.83 12.84 3.02
N VAL A 181 0.20 13.45 3.60
CA VAL A 181 1.17 12.74 4.44
C VAL A 181 0.50 12.12 5.67
N THR A 182 -0.39 12.83 6.36
CA THR A 182 -1.11 12.29 7.53
C THR A 182 -2.04 11.14 7.14
N MET A 183 -2.71 11.21 5.98
CA MET A 183 -3.52 10.11 5.45
C MET A 183 -2.66 8.88 5.14
N LEU A 184 -1.51 9.04 4.49
CA LEU A 184 -0.59 7.92 4.21
C LEU A 184 -0.04 7.29 5.51
N ILE A 185 0.30 8.12 6.51
CA ILE A 185 0.71 7.63 7.84
C ILE A 185 -0.41 6.81 8.47
N SER A 186 -1.66 7.27 8.42
CA SER A 186 -2.79 6.54 8.98
C SER A 186 -2.94 5.15 8.36
N HIS A 187 -2.66 5.02 7.05
CA HIS A 187 -2.68 3.72 6.37
C HIS A 187 -1.56 2.79 6.84
N ILE A 188 -0.33 3.30 6.99
CA ILE A 188 0.79 2.50 7.51
C ILE A 188 0.48 1.98 8.91
N LEU A 189 -0.08 2.83 9.78
CA LEU A 189 -0.44 2.45 11.14
C LEU A 189 -1.52 1.37 11.19
N LYS A 190 -2.49 1.41 10.25
CA LYS A 190 -3.51 0.37 10.12
C LYS A 190 -2.92 -0.96 9.65
N GLU A 191 -2.05 -0.94 8.64
CA GLU A 191 -1.44 -2.15 8.09
C GLU A 191 -0.39 -2.75 9.04
N ASN A 192 0.22 -1.94 9.90
CA ASN A 192 1.15 -2.40 10.93
C ASN A 192 1.01 -1.59 12.22
N THR A 193 0.24 -2.14 13.16
CA THR A 193 -0.11 -1.53 14.46
C THR A 193 1.07 -1.42 15.43
N SER A 194 2.14 -2.20 15.19
CA SER A 194 3.38 -2.17 15.98
C SER A 194 4.25 -0.95 15.67
N VAL A 195 4.05 -0.33 14.49
CA VAL A 195 4.81 0.83 14.02
C VAL A 195 4.41 2.08 14.79
N SER A 196 5.39 2.84 15.25
CA SER A 196 5.17 4.15 15.86
C SER A 196 4.84 5.22 14.81
N LEU A 197 4.18 6.31 15.23
CA LEU A 197 3.90 7.46 14.36
C LEU A 197 5.18 7.99 13.69
N MET A 198 6.28 7.99 14.43
CA MET A 198 7.59 8.40 13.96
C MET A 198 8.12 7.51 12.84
N GLU A 199 8.09 6.19 13.05
CA GLU A 199 8.57 5.23 12.05
C GLU A 199 7.71 5.29 10.78
N ALA A 200 6.39 5.41 10.91
CA ALA A 200 5.50 5.60 9.77
C ALA A 200 5.84 6.88 8.99
N PHE A 201 6.08 8.00 9.70
CA PHE A 201 6.52 9.24 9.06
C PHE A 201 7.88 9.09 8.35
N GLN A 202 8.87 8.46 8.99
CA GLN A 202 10.18 8.21 8.37
C GLN A 202 10.07 7.31 7.14
N TYR A 203 9.17 6.33 7.15
CA TYR A 203 8.90 5.49 5.99
C TYR A 203 8.35 6.31 4.82
N VAL A 204 7.30 7.13 5.03
CA VAL A 204 6.78 8.02 3.97
C VAL A 204 7.87 8.94 3.44
N LYS A 205 8.70 9.51 4.33
CA LYS A 205 9.82 10.38 3.98
C LYS A 205 10.89 9.65 3.15
N SER A 206 11.14 8.37 3.44
CA SER A 206 12.12 7.57 2.70
C SER A 206 11.70 7.31 1.25
N ILE A 207 10.39 7.18 1.01
CA ILE A 207 9.82 6.98 -0.32
C ILE A 207 9.69 8.32 -1.05
N ARG A 208 9.35 9.40 -0.32
CA ARG A 208 9.20 10.74 -0.86
C ARG A 208 10.03 11.76 -0.09
N PRO A 209 11.32 11.95 -0.47
CA PRO A 209 12.23 12.86 0.24
C PRO A 209 11.74 14.32 0.31
N THR A 210 10.87 14.75 -0.61
CA THR A 210 10.29 16.11 -0.65
C THR A 210 9.34 16.39 0.53
N VAL A 211 8.94 15.35 1.28
CA VAL A 211 8.23 15.48 2.56
C VAL A 211 9.11 16.12 3.64
N SER A 212 10.44 16.14 3.46
CA SER A 212 11.38 16.78 4.39
C SER A 212 11.15 18.28 4.57
N GLU A 213 10.43 18.93 3.66
CA GLU A 213 10.07 20.34 3.74
C GLU A 213 8.92 20.60 4.73
N LEU A 214 8.13 19.57 5.07
CA LEU A 214 7.10 19.67 6.09
C LEU A 214 7.75 19.67 7.48
N LYS A 215 7.29 20.60 8.34
CA LYS A 215 7.75 20.62 9.72
C LYS A 215 7.16 19.42 10.42
N GLN A 216 8.02 18.60 11.01
CA GLN A 216 7.62 17.44 11.79
C GLN A 216 6.53 17.80 12.82
N GLU A 217 6.70 18.91 13.51
CA GLU A 217 5.72 19.45 14.45
C GLU A 217 4.30 19.52 13.85
N GLN A 218 4.11 19.98 12.61
CA GLN A 218 2.77 20.11 12.01
C GLN A 218 2.04 18.76 11.92
N ILE A 219 2.77 17.71 11.56
CA ILE A 219 2.22 16.35 11.44
C ILE A 219 1.91 15.76 12.82
N PHE A 220 2.81 15.95 13.78
CA PHE A 220 2.65 15.42 15.14
C PHE A 220 1.60 16.19 15.96
N TRP A 221 1.33 17.46 15.65
CA TRP A 221 0.26 18.25 16.29
C TRP A 221 -1.10 18.10 15.61
N CYS A 222 -1.22 17.23 14.60
CA CYS A 222 -2.53 16.89 14.05
C CYS A 222 -3.28 16.00 15.05
N ASN A 223 -4.04 16.62 15.95
CA ASN A 223 -4.72 15.94 17.07
C ASN A 223 -5.51 14.70 16.62
N GLY A 224 -6.19 14.76 15.48
CA GLY A 224 -6.96 13.62 14.97
C GLY A 224 -6.10 12.39 14.61
N LEU A 225 -4.83 12.56 14.24
CA LEU A 225 -3.96 11.45 13.86
C LEU A 225 -3.40 10.72 15.09
N ILE A 226 -3.08 11.45 16.15
CA ILE A 226 -2.70 10.86 17.45
C ILE A 226 -3.85 10.01 17.97
N ASP A 227 -5.05 10.60 18.07
CA ASP A 227 -6.25 9.92 18.55
C ASP A 227 -6.56 8.67 17.71
N TYR A 228 -6.37 8.75 16.38
CA TYR A 228 -6.51 7.61 15.49
C TYR A 228 -5.48 6.51 15.80
N SER A 229 -4.21 6.86 16.01
CA SER A 229 -3.15 5.90 16.32
C SER A 229 -3.40 5.13 17.62
N GLU A 230 -3.94 5.80 18.63
CA GLU A 230 -4.33 5.16 19.90
C GLU A 230 -5.50 4.20 19.69
N ARG A 231 -6.49 4.62 18.89
CA ARG A 231 -7.66 3.79 18.56
C ARG A 231 -7.29 2.54 17.78
N VAL A 232 -6.37 2.64 16.82
CA VAL A 232 -5.86 1.48 16.05
C VAL A 232 -5.23 0.45 16.99
N LYS A 233 -4.38 0.89 17.92
CA LYS A 233 -3.73 0.01 18.91
C LYS A 233 -4.74 -0.62 19.86
N ALA A 234 -5.72 0.15 20.33
CA ALA A 234 -6.79 -0.35 21.20
C ALA A 234 -7.63 -1.43 20.49
N ARG A 235 -7.89 -1.27 19.19
CA ARG A 235 -8.63 -2.25 18.38
C ARG A 235 -7.84 -3.57 18.25
N GLU A 236 -6.53 -3.55 18.05
CA GLU A 236 -5.74 -4.78 18.02
C GLU A 236 -5.80 -5.54 19.37
N MET A 237 -5.69 -4.81 20.48
CA MET A 237 -5.73 -5.40 21.82
C MET A 237 -7.08 -6.04 22.15
N PHE A 238 -8.18 -5.47 21.65
CA PHE A 238 -9.53 -5.97 21.91
C PHE A 238 -9.91 -7.19 21.04
N TRP A 239 -9.26 -7.36 19.88
CA TRP A 239 -9.53 -8.43 18.92
C TRP A 239 -8.50 -9.59 18.97
N GLY A 240 -7.51 -9.49 19.86
CA GLY A 240 -6.48 -10.49 20.12
C GLY A 240 -5.50 -10.71 18.95
N PRO A 241 -4.29 -11.24 19.19
CA PRO A 241 -3.33 -11.57 18.12
C PRO A 241 -3.76 -12.74 17.20
N GLY A 242 -5.03 -13.17 17.23
CA GLY A 242 -5.48 -14.44 16.67
C GLY A 242 -6.47 -14.37 15.50
N THR A 243 -6.98 -13.19 15.13
CA THR A 243 -8.07 -13.07 14.15
C THR A 243 -7.64 -12.55 12.77
N GLN A 244 -6.34 -12.34 12.56
CA GLN A 244 -5.75 -12.11 11.23
C GLN A 244 -4.72 -13.19 10.87
N ALA A 245 -5.06 -14.46 11.07
CA ALA A 245 -4.39 -15.55 10.37
C ALA A 245 -4.85 -15.54 8.89
N GLY A 246 -4.30 -14.61 8.10
CA GLY A 246 -4.65 -14.45 6.68
C GLY A 246 -3.94 -13.32 5.93
N PHE A 247 -3.33 -12.35 6.62
CA PHE A 247 -2.51 -11.32 5.98
C PHE A 247 -1.05 -11.52 6.39
N ALA A 248 -0.39 -12.47 5.73
CA ALA A 248 1.06 -12.58 5.83
C ALA A 248 1.68 -11.26 5.30
N PRO A 249 2.63 -10.64 6.00
CA PRO A 249 3.46 -9.61 5.39
C PRO A 249 4.26 -10.32 4.30
N TRP A 250 3.90 -10.10 3.04
CA TRP A 250 4.69 -10.55 1.90
C TRP A 250 5.97 -9.71 1.86
N VAL A 251 6.93 -10.10 2.71
CA VAL A 251 8.33 -9.73 2.57
C VAL A 251 8.80 -10.36 1.27
N GLY A 252 9.30 -9.52 0.36
CA GLY A 252 9.67 -9.90 -1.00
C GLY A 252 10.48 -11.20 -1.06
N SER A 253 9.97 -12.16 -1.82
CA SER A 253 10.72 -13.34 -2.24
C SER A 253 11.79 -12.90 -3.23
N LEU A 254 12.98 -12.55 -2.71
CA LEU A 254 14.20 -12.51 -3.49
C LEU A 254 14.56 -13.95 -3.85
N SER A 255 14.16 -14.33 -5.08
CA SER A 255 14.60 -15.54 -5.77
C SER A 255 16.12 -15.63 -5.77
N THR A 256 16.67 -16.33 -4.77
CA THR A 256 18.08 -16.70 -4.74
C THR A 256 18.16 -18.15 -5.20
N LYS A 257 18.52 -18.31 -6.47
CA LYS A 257 18.84 -19.57 -7.11
C LYS A 257 19.99 -20.25 -6.35
N ARG A 258 19.68 -21.25 -5.51
CA ARG A 258 20.67 -22.23 -5.03
C ARG A 258 20.20 -23.66 -5.33
N ARG A 259 21.12 -24.37 -5.96
CA ARG A 259 21.03 -25.71 -6.54
C ARG A 259 21.30 -26.76 -5.45
N ASN A 260 20.49 -27.83 -5.48
CA ASN A 260 20.79 -29.23 -5.09
C ASN A 260 21.28 -29.56 -3.67
N CYS A 261 20.56 -30.45 -2.96
CA CYS A 261 20.93 -31.87 -2.80
C CYS A 261 19.99 -32.66 -1.86
N SER A 262 19.69 -33.91 -2.29
CA SER A 262 19.42 -35.16 -1.53
C SER A 262 18.31 -35.18 -0.46
N SER A 263 17.17 -35.84 -0.67
CA SER A 263 16.93 -37.31 -0.64
C SER A 263 17.20 -37.97 0.73
N LEU A 264 16.11 -38.26 1.45
CA LEU A 264 16.06 -39.19 2.57
C LEU A 264 14.85 -40.10 2.33
N GLU A 265 15.14 -41.32 1.87
CA GLU A 265 14.24 -42.47 1.92
C GLU A 265 14.84 -43.39 2.98
N ASP A 266 14.07 -43.68 4.04
CA ASP A 266 14.33 -44.76 4.99
C ASP A 266 13.08 -45.63 4.98
N GLU A 267 13.14 -46.81 4.36
CA GLU A 267 12.28 -47.96 4.65
C GLU A 267 13.08 -49.27 4.55
N GLU A 268 12.57 -50.24 5.28
CA GLU A 268 13.22 -51.36 5.94
C GLU A 268 13.58 -52.59 5.07
N GLU A 269 14.54 -53.36 5.61
CA GLU A 269 14.67 -54.84 5.62
C GLU A 269 14.49 -55.68 4.34
N HIS A 270 15.55 -56.42 3.94
CA HIS A 270 15.61 -57.91 4.03
C HIS A 270 16.86 -58.53 3.36
N PHE A 271 17.47 -59.47 4.10
CA PHE A 271 18.28 -60.65 3.72
C PHE A 271 18.81 -60.83 2.27
N ARG A 272 20.14 -60.96 2.12
CA ARG A 272 20.83 -62.26 1.86
C ARG A 272 22.36 -62.13 1.73
N SER A 273 23.01 -63.19 2.17
CA SER A 273 24.44 -63.47 2.32
C SER A 273 25.27 -63.44 1.03
N ARG A 274 26.53 -62.95 1.10
CA ARG A 274 27.75 -63.68 0.67
C ARG A 274 29.06 -62.89 0.91
N SER A 275 29.93 -63.51 1.71
CA SER A 275 31.40 -63.63 1.66
C SER A 275 32.27 -62.61 0.88
N GLY A 276 33.33 -62.14 1.54
CA GLY A 276 34.61 -61.82 0.87
C GLY A 276 35.45 -60.72 1.50
N SER A 277 36.22 -61.09 2.53
CA SER A 277 37.56 -60.67 3.00
C SER A 277 38.29 -59.39 2.50
N PRO A 278 39.26 -58.89 3.31
CA PRO A 278 39.65 -57.48 3.42
C PRO A 278 41.02 -57.17 2.76
N LEU A 279 41.51 -55.93 2.95
CA LEU A 279 42.89 -55.35 2.83
C LEU A 279 42.74 -53.93 2.22
N SER A 280 43.52 -52.88 2.47
CA SER A 280 44.69 -52.59 3.29
C SER A 280 45.05 -51.10 3.08
N MET A 281 45.52 -50.44 4.15
CA MET A 281 46.53 -49.36 4.26
C MET A 281 46.62 -48.12 3.34
N ASP A 282 46.97 -47.02 4.04
CA ASP A 282 47.92 -45.94 3.69
C ASP A 282 47.47 -44.84 2.70
N ARG A 283 47.92 -43.57 2.76
CA ARG A 283 48.62 -42.67 3.71
C ARG A 283 48.83 -41.34 2.94
N ALA A 284 49.11 -40.24 3.67
CA ALA A 284 49.72 -38.96 3.25
C ALA A 284 48.81 -37.92 2.52
N ILE A 285 48.54 -36.74 3.10
CA ILE A 285 49.38 -35.53 3.28
C ILE A 285 49.75 -34.84 1.95
N ALA A 286 49.18 -33.66 1.69
CA ALA A 286 49.88 -32.44 1.25
C ALA A 286 48.91 -31.25 1.07
N SER A 287 49.20 -30.15 1.76
CA SER A 287 48.85 -28.77 1.38
C SER A 287 50.09 -28.12 0.73
N PRO A 288 50.18 -26.81 0.45
CA PRO A 288 49.24 -25.78 -0.03
C PRO A 288 49.79 -25.09 -1.30
N LYS A 289 49.12 -24.07 -1.88
CA LYS A 289 49.83 -22.93 -2.53
C LYS A 289 48.94 -21.72 -2.81
N THR A 290 49.24 -20.64 -2.11
CA THR A 290 48.86 -19.24 -2.32
C THR A 290 49.56 -18.67 -3.56
N ARG A 291 48.92 -17.79 -4.34
CA ARG A 291 49.57 -17.04 -5.43
C ARG A 291 49.28 -15.53 -5.31
N LYS A 292 50.35 -14.73 -5.30
CA LYS A 292 50.40 -13.26 -5.28
C LYS A 292 50.40 -12.66 -6.71
N ILE A 293 49.59 -11.61 -6.87
CA ILE A 293 49.83 -10.25 -7.43
C ILE A 293 50.80 -10.05 -8.62
N ALA A 294 50.35 -9.28 -9.63
CA ALA A 294 51.17 -8.24 -10.28
C ALA A 294 50.29 -7.14 -10.93
N MET A 295 50.59 -5.87 -10.59
CA MET A 295 50.21 -4.64 -11.30
C MET A 295 51.17 -4.38 -12.48
N GLN A 296 50.70 -3.68 -13.52
CA GLN A 296 51.57 -3.01 -14.49
C GLN A 296 51.12 -1.56 -14.74
N HIS A 297 52.10 -0.66 -14.74
CA HIS A 297 52.03 0.78 -14.99
C HIS A 297 52.86 1.11 -16.24
N GLY A 298 52.39 2.08 -17.04
CA GLY A 298 53.16 2.93 -17.96
C GLY A 298 53.67 2.27 -19.25
N THR A 299 53.86 2.95 -20.39
CA THR A 299 53.81 4.37 -20.75
C THR A 299 53.95 4.44 -22.28
N ARG A 300 53.21 5.33 -22.94
CA ARG A 300 53.74 6.40 -23.80
C ARG A 300 52.61 7.29 -24.29
#